data_AF-A0A485D4J0-F1
#
_entry.id   AF-A0A485D4J0-F1
#
_cell.length_a   1.000
_cell.length_b   1.000
_cell.length_c   1.000
_cell.angle_alpha   90.00
_cell.angle_beta   90.00
_cell.angle_gamma   90.00
#
_symmetry.space_group_name_H-M   'P 1'
#
loop_
_entity.id
_entity.type
_entity.pdbx_description
1 polymer ?
#
loop_
_entity_poly.entity_id
_entity_poly.type
_entity_poly.pdbx_seq_one_letter_code
_entity_poly.pdbx_strand_id
1 'polypeptide(L)'
;MLLSLSLVSGHVEEHPKDDYTSLTCLYGVLMITELLTEERIAVVDDVSDWQSAIALAVAPLIADGTVRESYLQAIIESTFSNGPYYVLAPGIAMPHARPETGVNQNGLAFLLVKNGVISRIRLTQ
;
A
#
# COMPACT_ATOMS: atom_id res chain seq x y z
N MET A 1 -4.00 4.27 1.82
CA MET A 1 -4.84 3.92 2.98
C MET A 1 -6.08 4.81 2.92
N LEU A 2 -7.12 4.36 2.24
CA LEU A 2 -8.44 4.98 2.33
C LEU A 2 -9.08 4.43 3.61
N LEU A 3 -9.09 5.23 4.67
CA LEU A 3 -9.93 4.95 5.83
C LEU A 3 -11.22 5.76 5.67
N SER A 4 -12.31 5.10 5.27
CA SER A 4 -13.65 5.64 5.51
C SER A 4 -14.08 5.20 6.91
N LEU A 5 -13.97 6.10 7.88
CA LEU A 5 -14.45 5.85 9.24
C LEU A 5 -15.93 6.25 9.33
N SER A 6 -16.83 5.27 9.34
CA SER A 6 -18.20 5.47 9.81
C SER A 6 -18.18 5.46 11.34
N LEU A 7 -18.33 6.62 11.98
CA LEU A 7 -18.46 6.73 13.43
C LEU A 7 -19.83 6.19 13.86
N VAL A 8 -19.87 4.96 14.37
CA VAL A 8 -20.99 4.47 15.19
C VAL A 8 -20.68 4.85 16.63
N SER A 9 -21.54 5.70 17.21
CA SER A 9 -21.50 6.05 18.63
C SER A 9 -21.90 4.83 19.46
N GLY A 10 -20.91 4.09 19.95
CA GLY A 10 -21.06 3.02 20.93
C GLY A 10 -20.11 3.25 22.10
N HIS A 11 -20.55 2.96 23.32
CA HIS A 11 -19.72 2.97 24.52
C HIS A 11 -18.50 2.06 24.30
N VAL A 12 -17.30 2.59 24.48
CA VAL A 12 -16.04 1.82 24.47
C VAL A 12 -15.85 1.26 25.89
N GLU A 13 -16.13 -0.02 26.08
CA GLU A 13 -15.53 -0.76 27.19
C GLU A 13 -14.06 -1.02 26.86
N GLU A 14 -13.15 -0.65 27.76
CA GLU A 14 -11.73 -0.94 27.61
C GLU A 14 -11.48 -2.44 27.79
N HIS A 15 -11.31 -3.15 26.68
CA HIS A 15 -10.85 -4.53 26.67
C HIS A 15 -9.32 -4.62 26.75
N PRO A 16 -8.77 -5.72 27.34
CA PRO A 16 -7.32 -5.96 27.40
C PRO A 16 -6.69 -5.82 26.01
N LYS A 17 -5.55 -5.12 25.93
CA LYS A 17 -4.86 -4.74 24.67
C LYS A 17 -4.26 -5.91 23.88
N ASP A 18 -4.67 -7.13 24.18
CA ASP A 18 -3.94 -8.33 23.80
C ASP A 18 -4.80 -9.30 22.96
N ASP A 19 -6.12 -9.07 22.86
CA ASP A 19 -7.05 -9.93 22.10
C ASP A 19 -7.72 -9.18 20.94
N TYR A 20 -6.91 -8.69 20.00
CA TYR A 20 -7.39 -8.12 18.74
C TYR A 20 -7.87 -9.19 17.73
N THR A 21 -7.62 -10.47 18.01
CA THR A 21 -7.94 -11.61 17.14
C THR A 21 -9.43 -11.99 17.19
N SER A 22 -10.10 -11.76 18.33
CA SER A 22 -11.55 -11.97 18.43
C SER A 22 -12.36 -10.83 17.79
N LEU A 23 -11.80 -9.61 17.78
CA LEU A 23 -12.42 -8.42 17.19
C LEU A 23 -12.36 -8.38 15.65
N THR A 24 -11.29 -8.93 15.05
CA THR A 24 -11.12 -9.12 13.59
C THR A 24 -12.29 -9.92 13.00
N CYS A 25 -12.68 -11.01 13.66
CA CYS A 25 -13.78 -11.86 13.23
C CYS A 25 -15.17 -11.23 13.45
N LEU A 26 -15.34 -10.43 14.51
CA LEU A 26 -16.64 -9.84 14.85
C LEU A 26 -16.95 -8.55 14.05
N TYR A 27 -15.92 -7.78 13.68
CA TYR A 27 -16.08 -6.46 13.05
C TYR A 27 -15.48 -6.37 11.64
N GLY A 28 -14.87 -7.44 11.12
CA GLY A 28 -14.29 -7.47 9.77
C GLY A 28 -13.12 -6.50 9.57
N VAL A 29 -12.45 -6.10 10.65
CA VAL A 29 -11.25 -5.26 10.60
C VAL A 29 -10.07 -6.14 10.28
N LEU A 30 -9.30 -5.85 9.22
CA LEU A 30 -8.04 -6.55 8.92
C LEU A 30 -6.88 -5.91 9.67
N MET A 31 -6.05 -6.75 10.29
CA MET A 31 -4.82 -6.30 10.93
C MET A 31 -3.68 -6.23 9.91
N ILE A 32 -2.78 -5.24 10.06
CA ILE A 32 -1.61 -5.10 9.17
C ILE A 32 -0.77 -6.38 9.18
N THR A 33 -0.64 -7.02 10.34
CA THR A 33 0.09 -8.29 10.51
C THR A 33 -0.51 -9.45 9.70
N GLU A 34 -1.78 -9.39 9.33
CA GLU A 34 -2.44 -10.38 8.47
C GLU A 34 -2.22 -10.09 6.99
N LEU A 35 -2.00 -8.82 6.63
CA LEU A 35 -1.85 -8.38 5.25
C LEU A 35 -0.40 -8.35 4.77
N LEU A 36 0.56 -8.13 5.68
CA LEU A 36 1.97 -7.99 5.39
C LEU A 36 2.76 -9.20 5.89
N THR A 37 2.98 -10.16 5.01
CA THR A 37 3.82 -11.34 5.27
C THR A 37 5.28 -11.05 4.92
N GLU A 38 6.20 -11.91 5.38
CA GLU A 38 7.63 -11.75 5.11
C GLU A 38 7.95 -11.74 3.61
N GLU A 39 7.23 -12.53 2.81
CA GLU A 39 7.41 -12.62 1.36
C GLU A 39 7.01 -11.34 0.63
N ARG A 40 6.21 -10.48 1.28
CA ARG A 40 5.77 -9.19 0.76
C ARG A 40 6.63 -8.03 1.25
N ILE A 41 7.73 -8.32 1.97
CA ILE A 41 8.70 -7.34 2.44
C ILE A 41 9.97 -7.46 1.62
N ALA A 42 10.37 -6.37 0.99
CA ALA A 42 11.63 -6.25 0.27
C ALA A 42 12.49 -5.14 0.88
N VAL A 43 13.79 -5.40 0.99
CA VAL A 43 14.79 -4.41 1.41
C VAL A 43 15.90 -4.40 0.38
N VAL A 44 16.16 -3.24 -0.22
CA VAL A 44 17.18 -3.03 -1.24
C VAL A 44 18.02 -1.81 -0.92
N ASP A 45 19.25 -1.77 -1.41
CA ASP A 45 20.13 -0.62 -1.19
C ASP A 45 19.71 0.56 -2.08
N ASP A 46 19.50 0.29 -3.37
CA ASP A 46 19.21 1.28 -4.40
C ASP A 46 18.15 0.78 -5.40
N VAL A 47 17.53 1.74 -6.09
CA VAL A 47 16.66 1.51 -7.26
C VAL A 47 16.94 2.60 -8.30
N SER A 48 16.79 2.25 -9.58
CA SER A 48 17.11 3.14 -10.69
C SER A 48 16.26 4.40 -10.74
N ASP A 49 14.96 4.27 -10.48
CA ASP A 49 13.99 5.35 -10.54
C ASP A 49 12.73 5.03 -9.72
N TRP A 50 11.82 6.00 -9.66
CA TRP A 50 10.58 5.86 -8.93
C TRP A 50 9.64 4.80 -9.53
N GLN A 51 9.64 4.59 -10.86
CA GLN A 51 8.84 3.53 -11.48
C GLN A 51 9.31 2.15 -11.03
N SER A 52 10.62 1.95 -10.99
CA SER A 52 11.27 0.72 -10.55
C SER A 52 11.02 0.46 -9.07
N ALA A 53 11.01 1.49 -8.24
CA ALA A 53 10.62 1.39 -6.83
C ALA A 53 9.18 0.90 -6.68
N ILE A 54 8.24 1.45 -7.45
CA ILE A 54 6.83 1.02 -7.41
C ILE A 54 6.67 -0.40 -7.94
N ALA A 55 7.34 -0.73 -9.04
CA ALA A 55 7.31 -2.07 -9.61
C ALA A 55 7.82 -3.11 -8.59
N LEU A 56 8.94 -2.85 -7.92
CA LEU A 56 9.46 -3.71 -6.86
C LEU A 56 8.51 -3.83 -5.66
N ALA A 57 7.88 -2.73 -5.25
CA ALA A 57 6.92 -2.74 -4.14
C ALA A 57 5.66 -3.54 -4.47
N VAL A 58 5.21 -3.53 -5.73
CA VAL A 58 3.98 -4.23 -6.17
C VAL A 58 4.24 -5.68 -6.61
N ALA A 59 5.48 -6.02 -6.97
CA ALA A 59 5.84 -7.34 -7.50
C ALA A 59 5.35 -8.54 -6.65
N PRO A 60 5.46 -8.55 -5.30
CA PRO A 60 4.94 -9.66 -4.49
C PRO A 60 3.42 -9.84 -4.63
N LEU A 61 2.68 -8.74 -4.75
CA LEU A 61 1.22 -8.75 -4.90
C LEU A 61 0.78 -9.21 -6.30
N ILE A 62 1.63 -9.02 -7.31
CA ILE A 62 1.39 -9.59 -8.65
C ILE A 62 1.70 -11.09 -8.63
N ALA A 63 2.82 -11.48 -8.01
CA ALA A 63 3.27 -12.86 -7.97
C ALA A 63 2.27 -13.80 -7.28
N ASP A 64 1.62 -13.34 -6.20
CA ASP A 64 0.60 -14.11 -5.48
C ASP A 64 -0.84 -13.90 -6.01
N GLY A 65 -1.00 -13.10 -7.07
CA GLY A 65 -2.29 -12.83 -7.71
C GLY A 65 -3.20 -11.88 -6.93
N THR A 66 -2.72 -11.23 -5.87
CA THR A 66 -3.49 -10.23 -5.12
C THR A 66 -3.91 -9.04 -5.97
N VAL A 67 -3.04 -8.62 -6.89
CA VAL A 67 -3.34 -7.63 -7.92
C VAL A 67 -2.89 -8.11 -9.30
N ARG A 68 -3.51 -7.58 -10.34
CA ARG A 68 -3.12 -7.77 -11.75
C ARG A 68 -2.05 -6.74 -12.12
N GLU A 69 -1.27 -7.05 -13.16
CA GLU A 69 -0.28 -6.13 -13.76
C GLU A 69 -0.88 -4.75 -14.11
N SER A 70 -2.15 -4.71 -14.50
CA SER A 70 -2.88 -3.47 -14.80
C SER A 70 -2.94 -2.50 -13.61
N TYR A 71 -2.83 -3.00 -12.38
CA TYR A 71 -2.77 -2.17 -11.18
C TYR A 71 -1.45 -1.38 -11.10
N LEU A 72 -0.32 -2.00 -11.41
CA LEU A 72 0.98 -1.32 -11.48
C LEU A 72 0.96 -0.23 -12.56
N GLN A 73 0.44 -0.55 -13.75
CA GLN A 73 0.33 0.41 -14.85
C GLN A 73 -0.55 1.61 -14.45
N ALA A 74 -1.69 1.37 -13.81
CA ALA A 74 -2.58 2.43 -13.34
C ALA A 74 -1.91 3.36 -12.31
N ILE A 75 -1.06 2.84 -11.42
CA ILE A 75 -0.28 3.66 -10.49
C ILE A 75 0.68 4.56 -11.28
N ILE A 76 1.43 4.00 -12.22
CA ILE A 76 2.43 4.73 -13.02
C ILE A 76 1.75 5.82 -13.86
N GLU A 77 0.68 5.50 -14.58
CA GLU A 77 -0.08 6.45 -15.40
C GLU A 77 -0.68 7.59 -14.58
N SER A 78 -1.28 7.27 -13.43
CA SER A 78 -1.82 8.28 -12.52
C SER A 78 -0.71 9.18 -11.97
N THR A 79 0.47 8.63 -11.72
CA THR A 79 1.64 9.39 -11.27
C THR A 79 2.13 10.39 -12.33
N PHE A 80 2.14 9.98 -13.61
CA PHE A 80 2.45 10.89 -14.70
C PHE A 80 1.41 11.99 -14.87
N SER A 81 0.13 11.64 -14.73
CA SER A 81 -0.99 12.57 -14.96
C SER A 81 -1.19 13.56 -13.83
N ASN A 82 -1.06 13.09 -12.58
CA ASN A 82 -1.47 13.83 -11.39
C ASN A 82 -0.29 14.18 -10.47
N GLY A 83 0.93 13.74 -10.79
CA GLY A 83 2.05 13.74 -9.86
C GLY A 83 1.90 12.68 -8.76
N PRO A 84 2.82 12.65 -7.78
CA PRO A 84 2.92 11.58 -6.80
C PRO A 84 1.96 11.80 -5.61
N TYR A 85 0.65 11.71 -5.86
CA TYR A 85 -0.44 11.96 -4.88
C TYR A 85 -0.39 11.05 -3.64
N TYR A 86 0.38 9.97 -3.69
CA TYR A 86 0.51 8.97 -2.63
C TYR A 86 1.73 9.20 -1.71
N VAL A 87 2.47 10.30 -1.86
CA VAL A 87 3.53 10.66 -0.91
C VAL A 87 2.88 11.21 0.36
N LEU A 88 3.11 10.52 1.48
CA LEU A 88 2.48 10.85 2.77
C LEU A 88 3.34 11.80 3.61
N ALA A 89 4.65 11.62 3.54
CA ALA A 89 5.66 12.41 4.26
C ALA A 89 7.02 12.30 3.54
N PRO A 90 8.00 13.16 3.86
CA PRO A 90 9.36 13.00 3.34
C PRO A 90 9.88 11.58 3.62
N GLY A 91 10.26 10.87 2.54
CA GLY A 91 10.75 9.49 2.61
C GLY A 91 9.68 8.39 2.73
N ILE A 92 8.39 8.73 2.78
CA ILE A 92 7.29 7.75 2.91
C ILE A 92 6.27 7.94 1.78
N ALA A 93 6.13 6.91 0.95
CA ALA A 93 5.15 6.84 -0.13
C ALA A 93 4.28 5.58 0.03
N MET A 94 3.01 5.68 -0.37
CA MET A 94 2.07 4.56 -0.36
C MET A 94 1.41 4.39 -1.73
N PRO A 95 2.14 3.94 -2.76
CA PRO A 95 1.60 3.80 -4.11
C PRO A 95 0.36 2.91 -4.13
N HIS A 96 -0.74 3.41 -4.68
CA HIS A 96 -2.02 2.70 -4.77
C HIS A 96 -2.86 3.26 -5.90
N ALA A 97 -3.68 2.42 -6.54
CA ALA A 97 -4.66 2.84 -7.54
C ALA A 97 -6.08 2.44 -7.09
N ARG A 98 -7.08 2.73 -7.91
CA ARG A 98 -8.47 2.34 -7.63
C ARG A 98 -8.63 0.82 -7.74
N PRO A 99 -9.45 0.16 -6.89
CA PRO A 99 -9.60 -1.29 -6.90
C PRO A 99 -9.93 -1.89 -8.27
N GLU A 100 -10.82 -1.25 -9.02
CA GLU A 100 -11.27 -1.68 -10.36
C GLU A 100 -10.14 -1.78 -11.40
N THR A 101 -8.98 -1.15 -11.15
CA THR A 101 -7.82 -1.18 -12.06
C THR A 101 -7.00 -2.47 -11.99
N GLY A 102 -7.31 -3.39 -11.08
CA GLY A 102 -6.59 -4.66 -11.04
C GLY A 102 -6.58 -5.40 -9.71
N VAL A 103 -7.25 -4.91 -8.67
CA VAL A 103 -7.24 -5.55 -7.34
C VAL A 103 -8.18 -6.75 -7.36
N ASN A 104 -7.68 -7.92 -6.96
CA ASN A 104 -8.48 -9.13 -6.79
C ASN A 104 -8.89 -9.34 -5.32
N GLN A 105 -8.02 -8.96 -4.38
CA GLN A 105 -8.24 -9.07 -2.95
C GLN A 105 -7.43 -8.02 -2.18
N ASN A 106 -7.72 -7.84 -0.89
CA ASN A 106 -6.93 -6.95 -0.04
C ASN A 106 -5.50 -7.48 0.13
N GLY A 107 -4.51 -6.58 0.08
CA GLY A 107 -3.11 -6.94 0.27
C GLY A 107 -2.26 -5.73 0.61
N LEU A 108 -1.12 -6.00 1.24
CA LEU A 108 -0.12 -5.00 1.57
C LEU A 108 1.26 -5.57 1.28
N ALA A 109 2.11 -4.76 0.66
CA ALA A 109 3.53 -5.05 0.47
C ALA A 109 4.35 -3.85 0.92
N PHE A 110 5.60 -4.11 1.31
CA PHE A 110 6.48 -3.10 1.87
C PHE A 110 7.86 -3.17 1.20
N LEU A 111 8.36 -2.02 0.78
CA LEU A 111 9.69 -1.87 0.21
C LEU A 111 10.46 -0.81 1.02
N LEU A 112 11.65 -1.19 1.50
CA LEU A 112 12.63 -0.25 2.02
C LEU A 112 13.77 -0.10 0.99
N VAL A 113 13.99 1.13 0.52
CA VAL A 113 15.16 1.50 -0.28
C VAL A 113 16.10 2.30 0.61
N LYS A 114 17.25 1.75 0.99
CA LYS A 114 18.13 2.35 2.01
C LYS A 114 18.65 3.73 1.62
N ASN A 115 19.00 3.91 0.35
CA ASN A 115 19.55 5.16 -0.16
C ASN A 115 18.47 6.15 -0.64
N GLY A 116 17.19 5.79 -0.47
CA GLY A 116 16.05 6.60 -0.90
C GLY A 116 15.84 6.60 -2.42
N VAL A 117 14.78 7.27 -2.85
CA VAL A 117 14.37 7.35 -4.25
C VAL A 117 13.99 8.78 -4.60
N ILE A 118 14.53 9.29 -5.70
CA ILE A 118 14.20 10.63 -6.19
C ILE A 118 12.97 10.55 -7.09
N SER A 119 11.82 11.01 -6.59
CA SER A 119 10.59 11.16 -7.39
C SER A 119 10.56 12.52 -8.11
N ARG A 120 11.37 12.69 -9.16
CA ARG A 120 11.27 13.87 -10.05
C ARG A 120 10.29 13.57 -11.18
N ILE A 121 9.07 14.07 -11.06
CA ILE A 121 8.09 14.07 -12.16
C ILE A 121 8.09 15.46 -12.76
N ARG A 122 8.54 15.56 -14.02
CA ARG A 122 8.41 16.80 -14.78
C ARG A 122 6.98 16.81 -15.33
N LEU A 123 6.08 17.53 -14.68
CA LEU A 123 4.76 17.78 -15.25
C LEU A 123 4.99 18.58 -16.54
N THR A 124 4.84 17.92 -17.69
CA THR A 124 4.71 18.63 -18.95
C THR A 124 3.35 19.31 -18.93
N GLN A 125 3.34 20.63 -18.72
CA GLN A 125 2.20 21.46 -19.06
C GLN A 125 2.18 21.68 -20.58
#